data_AF-A0AAV5FFI5-F1
#
_entry.id   AF-A0AAV5FFI5-F1
#
_cell.length_a   1.000
_cell.length_b   1.000
_cell.length_c   1.000
_cell.angle_alpha   90.00
_cell.angle_beta   90.00
_cell.angle_gamma   90.00
#
_symmetry.space_group_name_H-M   'P 1'
#
loop_
_entity.id
_entity.type
_entity.pdbx_description
1 polymer ?
#
loop_
_entity_poly.entity_id
_entity_poly.type
_entity_poly.pdbx_seq_one_letter_code
_entity_poly.pdbx_strand_id
1 'polypeptide(L)'
;MALHGGRGRGTWFEQQQGMSAFPWGRGAGGTTLAQVMASRAPEPWMIRRDAVRAAEAAAREVALRVHPTKEAERHRQDIVGYLKRLLGSTFGFEVFAFGSVPLKTYP
;
A
#
# COMPACT_ATOMS: atom_id res chain seq x y z
N MET A 1 36.62 22.02 -10.74
CA MET A 1 35.70 22.90 -9.99
C MET A 1 34.46 23.15 -10.83
N ALA A 2 33.27 23.11 -10.21
CA ALA A 2 31.93 23.46 -10.71
C ALA A 2 31.35 22.56 -11.84
N LEU A 3 30.61 21.48 -11.53
CA LEU A 3 29.18 21.43 -11.17
C LEU A 3 28.24 21.95 -12.28
N HIS A 4 27.81 21.06 -13.18
CA HIS A 4 26.62 21.25 -14.00
C HIS A 4 25.38 20.80 -13.21
N GLY A 5 24.55 21.78 -12.82
CA GLY A 5 23.26 21.55 -12.18
C GLY A 5 22.21 21.08 -13.18
N GLY A 6 21.88 19.80 -13.13
CA GLY A 6 20.76 19.21 -13.85
C GLY A 6 19.46 19.36 -13.06
N ARG A 7 18.56 20.23 -13.55
CA ARG A 7 17.16 20.33 -13.10
C ARG A 7 16.41 19.04 -13.43
N GLY A 8 16.34 18.12 -12.47
CA GLY A 8 15.46 16.95 -12.52
C GLY A 8 14.02 17.36 -12.21
N ARG A 9 13.22 17.61 -13.25
CA ARG A 9 11.76 17.64 -13.15
C ARG A 9 11.30 16.26 -12.69
N GLY A 10 10.69 16.20 -11.50
CA GLY A 10 10.15 14.97 -10.95
C GLY A 10 8.96 14.48 -11.78
N THR A 11 9.15 13.41 -12.54
CA THR A 11 8.09 12.60 -13.13
C THR A 11 7.81 11.39 -12.24
N TRP A 12 7.53 11.63 -10.96
CA TRP A 12 7.16 10.56 -10.02
C TRP A 12 5.66 10.25 -10.05
N PHE A 13 5.03 10.29 -11.22
CA PHE A 13 3.65 9.81 -11.41
C PHE A 13 3.38 9.59 -12.91
N GLU A 14 4.20 8.76 -13.56
CA GLU A 14 3.83 8.19 -14.85
C GLU A 14 3.17 6.83 -14.63
N GLN A 15 1.85 6.87 -14.72
CA GLN A 15 0.94 5.82 -15.16
C GLN A 15 1.60 4.48 -15.51
N GLN A 16 1.62 3.54 -14.55
CA GLN A 16 1.89 2.13 -14.83
C GLN A 16 0.64 1.48 -15.47
N GLN A 17 0.34 1.87 -16.71
CA GLN A 17 -0.42 1.03 -17.64
C GLN A 17 0.60 0.17 -18.37
N GLY A 18 0.83 -1.05 -17.88
CA GLY A 18 1.67 -2.01 -18.61
C GLY A 18 2.53 -2.93 -17.73
N MET A 19 1.94 -3.58 -16.73
CA MET A 19 2.55 -4.79 -16.16
C MET A 19 1.56 -5.93 -16.32
N SER A 20 1.76 -6.66 -17.41
CA SER A 20 1.20 -7.98 -17.61
C SER A 20 1.61 -8.88 -16.44
N ALA A 21 0.58 -9.47 -15.83
CA ALA A 21 0.61 -10.74 -15.11
C ALA A 21 1.78 -10.97 -14.14
N PHE A 22 1.69 -10.39 -12.94
CA PHE A 22 2.33 -11.01 -11.77
C PHE A 22 1.66 -12.38 -11.47
N PRO A 23 2.43 -13.46 -11.24
CA PRO A 23 1.90 -14.83 -11.13
C PRO A 23 1.17 -15.13 -9.81
N TRP A 24 0.98 -14.14 -8.94
CA TRP A 24 0.35 -14.31 -7.62
C TRP A 24 -1.17 -14.02 -7.61
N GLY A 25 -1.79 -13.88 -8.78
CA GLY A 25 -3.15 -13.32 -8.90
C GLY A 25 -4.27 -14.24 -9.40
N ARG A 26 -4.04 -15.53 -9.66
CA ARG A 26 -5.10 -16.41 -10.20
C ARG A 26 -5.26 -17.68 -9.38
N GLY A 27 -5.87 -17.53 -8.21
CA GLY A 27 -6.51 -18.64 -7.51
C GLY A 27 -7.80 -19.03 -8.26
N ALA A 28 -7.79 -20.20 -8.89
CA ALA A 28 -8.95 -20.78 -9.55
C ALA A 28 -10.03 -21.16 -8.51
N GLY A 29 -11.28 -20.79 -8.76
CA GLY A 29 -12.46 -21.52 -8.29
C GLY A 29 -12.84 -21.51 -6.79
N GLY A 30 -12.22 -20.69 -5.94
CA GLY A 30 -12.61 -20.54 -4.53
C GLY A 30 -13.58 -19.39 -4.31
N THR A 31 -14.61 -19.56 -3.49
CA THR A 31 -15.49 -18.46 -3.03
C THR A 31 -14.61 -17.39 -2.37
N THR A 32 -14.60 -16.17 -2.89
CA THR A 32 -13.76 -15.11 -2.30
C THR A 32 -14.28 -14.73 -0.92
N LEU A 33 -13.40 -14.26 -0.03
CA LEU A 33 -13.81 -13.77 1.29
C LEU A 33 -14.91 -12.71 1.17
N ALA A 34 -14.78 -11.80 0.20
CA ALA A 34 -15.79 -10.77 -0.08
C ALA A 34 -17.15 -11.40 -0.42
N GLN A 35 -17.17 -12.45 -1.25
CA GLN A 35 -18.39 -13.15 -1.63
C GLN A 35 -19.03 -13.91 -0.45
N VAL A 36 -18.23 -14.53 0.41
CA VAL A 36 -18.70 -15.19 1.64
C VAL A 36 -19.27 -14.18 2.64
N MET A 37 -18.66 -13.00 2.74
CA MET A 37 -19.15 -11.95 3.62
C MET A 37 -20.43 -11.31 3.07
N ALA A 38 -20.52 -11.11 1.76
CA ALA A 38 -21.71 -10.58 1.10
C ALA A 38 -22.91 -11.52 1.24
N SER A 39 -22.72 -12.84 1.12
CA SER A 39 -23.82 -13.80 1.29
C SER A 39 -24.32 -13.92 2.74
N ARG A 40 -23.56 -13.43 3.72
CA ARG A 40 -23.92 -13.40 5.14
C ARG A 40 -24.35 -12.01 5.62
N ALA A 41 -24.26 -10.99 4.75
CA ALA A 41 -24.60 -9.64 5.12
C ALA A 41 -26.13 -9.51 5.23
N PRO A 42 -26.65 -8.92 6.33
CA PRO A 42 -28.06 -8.57 6.41
C PRO A 42 -28.37 -7.46 5.41
N GLU A 43 -29.62 -7.37 4.99
CA GLU A 43 -30.06 -6.29 4.12
C GLU A 43 -29.82 -4.91 4.78
N PRO A 44 -29.38 -3.88 4.04
CA PRO A 44 -28.92 -2.61 4.62
C PRO A 44 -29.93 -1.92 5.55
N TRP A 45 -31.23 -2.04 5.27
CA TRP A 45 -32.31 -1.46 6.08
C TRP A 45 -32.53 -2.19 7.42
N MET A 46 -31.98 -3.40 7.58
CA MET A 46 -32.01 -4.16 8.84
C MET A 46 -30.90 -3.74 9.80
N ILE A 47 -29.85 -3.06 9.31
CA ILE A 47 -28.74 -2.63 10.15
C ILE A 47 -29.16 -1.38 10.90
N ARG A 48 -29.25 -1.49 12.22
CA ARG A 48 -29.61 -0.35 13.05
C ARG A 48 -28.51 0.72 13.02
N ARG A 49 -28.92 1.99 13.08
CA ARG A 49 -28.00 3.14 13.04
C ARG A 49 -26.99 3.16 14.19
N ASP A 50 -27.37 2.68 15.37
CA ASP A 50 -26.46 2.54 16.52
C ASP A 50 -25.38 1.48 16.27
N ALA A 51 -25.73 0.35 15.65
CA ALA A 51 -24.77 -0.67 15.27
C ALA A 51 -23.76 -0.16 14.23
N VAL A 52 -24.20 0.62 13.24
CA VAL A 52 -23.30 1.26 12.26
C VAL A 52 -22.32 2.22 12.95
N ARG A 53 -22.81 3.08 13.86
CA ARG A 53 -21.93 4.01 14.59
C ARG A 53 -20.90 3.29 15.46
N ALA A 54 -21.29 2.19 16.11
CA ALA A 54 -20.38 1.37 16.88
C ALA A 54 -19.29 0.74 15.99
N ALA A 55 -19.68 0.21 14.82
CA ALA A 55 -18.74 -0.33 13.84
C ALA A 55 -17.77 0.73 13.31
N GLU A 56 -18.25 1.92 12.99
CA GLU A 56 -17.41 3.05 12.57
C GLU A 56 -16.42 3.48 13.66
N ALA A 57 -16.87 3.55 14.92
CA ALA A 57 -16.01 3.89 16.05
C ALA A 57 -14.89 2.85 16.23
N ALA A 58 -15.22 1.55 16.19
CA ALA A 58 -14.25 0.47 16.26
C ALA A 58 -13.27 0.48 15.08
N ALA A 59 -13.77 0.70 13.86
CA ALA A 59 -12.92 0.79 12.67
C ALA A 59 -11.93 1.97 12.75
N ARG A 60 -12.38 3.13 13.26
CA ARG A 60 -11.51 4.29 13.50
C ARG A 60 -10.44 3.99 14.54
N GLU A 61 -10.79 3.32 15.63
CA GLU A 61 -9.84 2.93 16.66
C GLU A 61 -8.74 2.00 16.12
N VAL A 62 -9.12 1.01 15.32
CA VAL A 62 -8.16 0.13 14.64
C VAL A 62 -7.29 0.94 13.69
N ALA A 63 -7.89 1.78 12.84
CA ALA A 63 -7.18 2.61 11.87
C ALA A 63 -6.13 3.50 12.55
N LEU A 64 -6.46 4.12 13.69
CA LEU A 64 -5.53 4.94 14.45
C LEU A 64 -4.35 4.13 15.01
N ARG A 65 -4.58 2.88 15.43
CA ARG A 65 -3.52 1.99 15.95
C ARG A 65 -2.61 1.43 14.85
N VAL A 66 -3.18 1.09 13.69
CA VAL A 66 -2.40 0.51 12.59
C VAL A 66 -1.82 1.56 11.64
N HIS A 67 -2.15 2.84 11.85
CA HIS A 67 -1.65 3.92 11.01
C HIS A 67 -0.11 3.94 11.05
N PRO A 68 0.56 3.92 9.89
CA PRO A 68 2.01 3.97 9.84
C PRO A 68 2.54 5.22 10.55
N THR A 69 3.50 5.05 11.46
CA THR A 69 4.16 6.20 12.08
C THR A 69 5.18 6.81 11.11
N LYS A 70 5.43 8.12 11.25
CA LYS A 70 6.44 8.83 10.44
C LYS A 70 7.83 8.20 10.59
N GLU A 71 8.16 7.74 11.80
CA GLU A 71 9.43 7.06 12.08
C GLU A 71 9.52 5.70 11.40
N ALA A 72 8.44 4.90 11.42
CA ALA A 72 8.41 3.62 10.72
C ALA A 72 8.50 3.79 9.20
N GLU A 73 7.88 4.83 8.65
CA GLU A 73 8.03 5.19 7.23
C GLU A 73 9.47 5.57 6.89
N ARG A 74 10.08 6.44 7.71
CA ARG A 74 11.47 6.85 7.52
C ARG A 74 12.42 5.66 7.58
N HIS A 75 12.25 4.77 8.56
CA HIS A 75 13.07 3.57 8.67
C HIS A 75 12.92 2.63 7.47
N ARG A 76 11.69 2.43 6.96
CA ARG A 76 11.48 1.67 5.72
C ARG A 76 12.20 2.30 4.52
N GLN A 77 12.16 3.63 4.39
CA GLN A 77 12.87 4.34 3.33
C GLN A 77 14.39 4.20 3.46
N ASP A 78 14.91 4.25 4.68
CA ASP A 78 16.34 4.07 4.97
C ASP A 78 16.82 2.65 4.59
N ILE A 79 16.04 1.62 4.93
CA ILE A 79 16.32 0.22 4.54
C ILE A 79 16.31 0.08 3.01
N VAL A 80 15.27 0.56 2.34
CA VAL A 80 15.17 0.49 0.87
C VAL A 80 16.32 1.24 0.21
N GLY A 81 16.68 2.42 0.74
CA GLY A 81 17.81 3.21 0.27
C GLY A 81 19.14 2.50 0.46
N TYR A 82 19.33 1.82 1.60
CA TYR A 82 20.51 0.99 1.84
C TYR A 82 20.61 -0.17 0.85
N LEU A 83 19.52 -0.92 0.65
CA LEU A 83 19.48 -2.04 -0.29
C LEU A 83 19.74 -1.59 -1.73
N LYS A 84 19.15 -0.46 -2.15
CA LYS A 84 19.44 0.15 -3.46
C LYS A 84 20.91 0.45 -3.64
N ARG A 85 21.56 1.03 -2.63
CA ARG A 85 23.01 1.32 -2.71
C ARG A 85 23.80 0.02 -2.76
N LEU A 86 23.56 -0.91 -1.85
CA LEU A 86 24.29 -2.17 -1.75
C LEU A 86 24.16 -3.00 -3.04
N LEU A 87 22.93 -3.33 -3.42
CA LEU A 87 22.68 -4.22 -4.56
C LEU A 87 22.93 -3.51 -5.90
N GLY A 88 22.63 -2.21 -5.96
CA GLY A 88 22.91 -1.39 -7.15
C GLY A 88 24.40 -1.21 -7.41
N SER A 89 25.21 -0.92 -6.37
CA SER A 89 26.66 -0.73 -6.56
C SER A 89 27.42 -2.02 -6.80
N THR A 90 26.98 -3.12 -6.17
CA THR A 90 27.73 -4.39 -6.22
C THR A 90 27.31 -5.25 -7.40
N PHE A 91 26.04 -5.21 -7.80
CA PHE A 91 25.48 -6.13 -8.80
C PHE A 91 24.72 -5.43 -9.93
N GLY A 92 24.54 -4.11 -9.88
CA GLY A 92 23.74 -3.38 -10.88
C GLY A 92 22.24 -3.66 -10.80
N PHE A 93 21.74 -4.16 -9.67
CA PHE A 93 20.32 -4.49 -9.51
C PHE A 93 19.47 -3.30 -9.09
N GLU A 94 18.22 -3.29 -9.54
CA GLU A 94 17.20 -2.34 -9.12
C GLU A 94 16.33 -2.93 -8.01
N VAL A 95 16.05 -2.12 -6.98
CA VAL A 95 15.24 -2.54 -5.82
C VAL A 95 13.98 -1.70 -5.76
N PHE A 96 12.82 -2.36 -5.76
CA PHE A 96 11.52 -1.73 -5.62
C PHE A 96 10.80 -2.30 -4.39
N ALA A 97 10.25 -1.42 -3.55
CA ALA A 97 9.37 -1.83 -2.48
C ALA A 97 8.00 -2.22 -3.07
N PHE A 98 7.45 -3.36 -2.64
CA PHE A 98 6.12 -3.82 -3.02
C PHE A 98 5.30 -4.23 -1.79
N GLY A 99 3.98 -4.32 -1.94
CA GLY A 99 3.08 -4.74 -0.87
C GLY A 99 2.50 -3.56 -0.08
N SER A 100 2.07 -3.80 1.15
CA SER A 100 1.51 -2.77 2.04
C SER A 100 2.59 -1.78 2.54
N VAL A 101 3.08 -0.95 1.61
CA VAL A 101 4.02 0.15 1.81
C VAL A 101 3.75 1.23 0.73
N PRO A 102 3.58 2.52 1.06
CA PRO A 102 2.81 3.12 2.14
C PRO A 102 1.31 3.08 1.82
N LEU A 103 0.47 3.00 2.85
CA LEU A 103 -0.90 3.49 2.73
C LEU A 103 -0.83 5.00 2.45
N LYS A 104 -0.76 5.39 1.17
CA LYS A 104 -1.11 6.74 0.68
C LYS A 104 -2.63 6.95 0.86
N THR A 105 -3.14 6.66 2.04
CA THR A 105 -4.48 7.05 2.44
C THR A 105 -4.34 8.24 3.37
N TYR A 106 -4.45 9.41 2.72
CA TYR A 106 -4.89 10.72 3.22
C TYR A 106 -3.82 11.59 3.91
N PRO A 107 -3.77 12.91 3.60
CA PRO A 107 -4.89 13.78 3.23
C PRO A 107 -5.27 13.80 1.74
#